data_AF-X0Y6G8-F1
#
_entry.id   AF-X0Y6G8-F1
#
_cell.length_a   1.000
_cell.length_b   1.000
_cell.length_c   1.000
_cell.angle_alpha   90.00
_cell.angle_beta   90.00
_cell.angle_gamma   90.00
#
_symmetry.space_group_name_H-M   'P 1'
#
loop_
_entity.id
_entity.type
_entity.pdbx_description
1 polymer ?
#
loop_
_entity_poly.entity_id
_entity_poly.type
_entity_poly.pdbx_seq_one_letter_code
_entity_poly.pdbx_strand_id
1 'polypeptide(L)'
;MDIWHRFSKNWFGRTVNITVLLAFISLTIYPPSLAYGKTTPIYPQFNELERISHPKQVKIDKDLGRIKTYYKGENGKLIIHLQDLHVNYTSQKQASEIIKDLMDKYGINLVLV
;
A
#
# COMPACT_ATOMS: atom_id res chain seq x y z
N MET A 1 1.75 -4.65 -66.88
CA MET A 1 0.98 -4.72 -65.62
C MET A 1 1.88 -4.67 -64.36
N ASP A 2 3.14 -4.18 -64.46
CA ASP A 2 4.13 -4.28 -63.36
C ASP A 2 4.41 -2.96 -62.60
N ILE A 3 4.05 -1.80 -63.18
CA ILE A 3 4.37 -0.49 -62.60
C ILE A 3 3.49 -0.18 -61.39
N TRP A 4 2.22 -0.63 -61.42
CA TRP A 4 1.24 -0.41 -60.35
C TRP A 4 1.59 -1.17 -59.06
N HIS A 5 2.17 -2.35 -59.19
CA HIS A 5 2.52 -3.21 -58.06
C HIS A 5 3.78 -2.74 -57.30
N ARG A 6 4.67 -2.00 -57.97
CA ARG A 6 5.84 -1.36 -57.35
C ARG A 6 5.48 -0.05 -56.64
N PHE A 7 4.49 0.68 -57.15
CA PHE A 7 4.05 1.93 -56.52
C PHE A 7 3.29 1.68 -55.21
N SER A 8 2.42 0.67 -55.16
CA SER A 8 1.62 0.37 -53.95
C SER A 8 2.48 -0.12 -52.77
N LYS A 9 3.53 -0.90 -53.03
CA LYS A 9 4.36 -1.51 -51.99
C LYS A 9 5.19 -0.46 -51.22
N ASN A 10 5.71 0.55 -51.91
CA ASN A 10 6.45 1.65 -51.29
C ASN A 10 5.54 2.63 -50.54
N TRP A 11 4.28 2.77 -50.99
CA TRP A 11 3.30 3.62 -50.34
C TRP A 11 2.75 2.96 -49.07
N PHE A 12 2.49 1.65 -49.12
CA PHE A 12 2.02 0.87 -47.96
C PHE A 12 3.05 0.84 -46.81
N GLY A 13 4.34 0.68 -47.11
CA GLY A 13 5.38 0.73 -46.08
C GLY A 13 5.47 2.10 -45.38
N ARG A 14 5.25 3.18 -46.12
CA ARG A 14 5.25 4.55 -45.57
C ARG A 14 4.05 4.80 -44.68
N THR A 15 2.86 4.35 -45.07
CA THR A 15 1.65 4.51 -44.25
C THR A 15 1.74 3.73 -42.94
N VAL A 16 2.23 2.49 -42.97
CA VAL A 16 2.40 1.66 -41.77
C VAL A 16 3.37 2.32 -40.77
N ASN A 17 4.52 2.81 -41.24
CA ASN A 17 5.48 3.49 -40.37
C ASN A 17 4.91 4.77 -39.72
N ILE A 18 4.13 5.56 -40.47
CA ILE A 18 3.50 6.78 -39.93
C ILE A 18 2.45 6.43 -38.87
N THR A 19 1.63 5.40 -39.11
CA THR A 19 0.62 4.96 -38.14
C THR A 19 1.26 4.43 -36.85
N VAL A 20 2.33 3.65 -36.95
CA VAL A 20 3.06 3.13 -35.78
C VAL A 20 3.69 4.28 -34.98
N LEU A 21 4.27 5.27 -35.65
CA LEU A 21 4.85 6.43 -34.99
C LEU A 21 3.79 7.24 -34.22
N LEU A 22 2.62 7.47 -34.83
CA LEU A 22 1.51 8.18 -34.19
C LEU A 22 0.95 7.42 -32.99
N ALA A 23 0.85 6.09 -33.08
CA ALA A 23 0.43 5.25 -31.95
C ALA A 23 1.40 5.38 -30.77
N PHE A 24 2.71 5.35 -31.01
CA PHE A 24 3.72 5.52 -29.97
C PHE A 24 3.66 6.90 -29.30
N ILE A 25 3.48 7.98 -30.08
CA ILE A 25 3.37 9.34 -29.51
C ILE A 25 2.08 9.48 -28.68
N SER A 26 0.97 8.87 -29.10
CA SER A 26 -0.28 8.94 -28.33
C SER A 26 -0.18 8.24 -26.97
N LEU A 27 0.57 7.14 -26.89
CA LEU A 27 0.80 6.38 -25.65
C LEU A 27 1.74 7.09 -24.66
N THR A 28 2.65 7.95 -25.13
CA THR A 28 3.56 8.69 -24.23
C THR A 28 2.92 9.93 -23.63
N ILE A 29 2.02 10.60 -24.36
CA ILE A 29 1.36 11.83 -23.89
C ILE A 29 0.19 11.50 -22.95
N TYR A 30 -0.49 10.36 -23.18
CA TYR A 30 -1.57 9.88 -22.33
C TYR A 30 -1.18 8.54 -21.71
N PRO A 31 -0.30 8.52 -20.69
CA PRO A 31 -0.14 7.32 -19.90
C PRO A 31 -1.54 6.95 -19.36
N PRO A 32 -2.04 5.73 -19.59
CA PRO A 32 -3.29 5.30 -18.99
C PRO A 32 -3.13 5.51 -17.49
N SER A 33 -3.95 6.40 -16.92
CA SER A 33 -3.90 6.68 -15.50
C SER A 33 -4.07 5.34 -14.78
N LEU A 34 -3.04 4.92 -14.05
CA LEU A 34 -3.13 3.79 -13.14
C LEU A 34 -4.17 4.19 -12.10
N ALA A 35 -5.41 3.74 -12.29
CA ALA A 35 -6.47 3.89 -11.32
C ALA A 35 -6.10 2.96 -10.16
N TYR A 36 -5.31 3.47 -9.21
CA TYR A 36 -5.19 2.87 -7.91
C TYR A 36 -6.58 2.90 -7.30
N GLY A 37 -7.27 1.75 -7.32
CA GLY A 37 -8.51 1.59 -6.60
C GLY A 37 -8.25 1.99 -5.16
N LYS A 38 -8.86 3.10 -4.72
CA LYS A 38 -8.92 3.41 -3.29
C LYS A 38 -9.74 2.31 -2.65
N THR A 39 -9.07 1.26 -2.19
CA THR A 39 -9.67 0.37 -1.21
C THR A 39 -9.84 1.21 0.04
N THR A 40 -11.06 1.65 0.32
CA THR A 40 -11.39 2.05 1.69
C THR A 40 -11.26 0.76 2.50
N PRO A 41 -10.27 0.64 3.40
CA PRO A 41 -10.23 -0.53 4.28
C PRO A 41 -11.59 -0.59 4.98
N ILE A 42 -12.25 -1.75 4.87
CA ILE A 42 -13.45 -2.03 5.63
C ILE A 42 -12.99 -2.13 7.08
N TYR A 43 -13.07 -1.01 7.81
CA TYR A 43 -12.85 -1.03 9.24
C TYR A 43 -14.01 -1.79 9.87
N PRO A 44 -13.74 -2.79 10.73
CA PRO A 44 -14.81 -3.41 11.50
C PRO A 44 -15.57 -2.31 12.25
N GLN A 45 -16.90 -2.33 12.18
CA GLN A 45 -17.75 -1.47 12.99
C GLN A 45 -17.41 -1.76 14.45
N PHE A 46 -16.87 -0.75 15.13
CA PHE A 46 -16.46 -0.86 16.51
C PHE A 46 -17.70 -0.95 17.39
N ASN A 47 -17.95 -2.13 17.92
CA ASN A 47 -18.57 -2.19 19.24
C ASN A 47 -17.64 -1.42 20.19
N GLU A 48 -18.22 -0.69 21.13
CA GLU A 48 -17.56 0.15 22.15
C GLU A 48 -16.69 -0.70 23.10
N LEU A 49 -15.73 -1.43 22.55
CA LEU A 49 -14.78 -2.29 23.24
C LEU A 49 -13.72 -1.40 23.86
N GLU A 50 -13.63 -1.48 25.18
CA GLU A 50 -12.66 -0.83 26.09
C GLU A 50 -11.75 0.20 25.43
N ARG A 51 -12.25 1.44 25.33
CA ARG A 51 -11.40 2.58 25.01
C ARG A 51 -10.25 2.60 26.00
N ILE A 52 -9.05 2.23 25.54
CA ILE A 52 -7.84 2.20 26.36
C ILE A 52 -7.64 3.60 26.95
N SER A 53 -7.99 3.75 28.22
CA SER A 53 -7.85 5.03 28.94
C SER A 53 -6.44 5.18 29.50
N HIS A 54 -5.74 4.05 29.69
CA HIS A 54 -4.41 4.00 30.27
C HIS A 54 -3.48 3.08 29.47
N PRO A 55 -2.28 3.55 29.07
CA PRO A 55 -1.36 2.75 28.25
C PRO A 55 -0.93 1.43 28.90
N LYS A 56 -0.99 1.34 30.24
CA LYS A 56 -0.69 0.11 31.00
C LYS A 56 -1.70 -1.03 30.78
N GLN A 57 -2.87 -0.75 30.17
CA GLN A 57 -3.87 -1.77 29.85
C GLN A 57 -3.51 -2.55 28.57
N VAL A 58 -2.63 -1.99 27.74
CA VAL A 58 -2.14 -2.66 26.53
C VAL A 58 -1.24 -3.81 26.92
N LYS A 59 -1.63 -5.02 26.53
CA LYS A 59 -0.84 -6.24 26.70
C LYS A 59 -0.61 -6.86 25.33
N ILE A 60 0.64 -7.20 25.06
CA ILE A 60 1.03 -8.04 23.92
C ILE A 60 1.37 -9.43 24.42
N ASP A 61 1.26 -10.42 23.54
CA ASP A 61 1.73 -11.76 23.85
C ASP A 61 3.24 -11.75 24.12
N LYS A 62 3.67 -12.50 25.15
CA LYS A 62 5.08 -12.61 25.54
C LYS A 62 5.91 -13.28 24.45
N ASP A 63 5.28 -14.14 23.65
CA ASP A 63 5.95 -14.85 22.56
C ASP A 63 6.23 -13.93 21.35
N LEU A 64 5.47 -12.84 21.22
CA LEU A 64 5.65 -11.84 20.17
C LEU A 64 6.66 -10.76 20.55
N GLY A 65 6.77 -10.44 21.84
CA GLY A 65 7.76 -9.47 22.32
C GLY A 65 7.49 -8.94 23.73
N ARG A 66 8.14 -7.82 24.07
CA ARG A 66 8.01 -7.17 25.38
C ARG A 66 7.89 -5.66 25.24
N ILE A 67 6.94 -5.09 25.99
CA ILE A 67 6.82 -3.64 26.13
C ILE A 67 7.91 -3.15 27.08
N LYS A 68 8.83 -2.31 26.57
CA LYS A 68 9.91 -1.70 27.36
C LYS A 68 9.43 -0.47 28.15
N THR A 69 8.62 0.38 27.51
CA THR A 69 8.21 1.68 28.07
C THR A 69 6.76 1.99 27.71
N TYR A 70 6.09 2.73 28.60
CA TYR A 70 4.74 3.24 28.39
C TYR A 70 4.78 4.77 28.47
N TYR A 71 4.24 5.44 27.47
CA TYR A 71 4.08 6.89 27.46
C TYR A 71 2.59 7.22 27.34
N LYS A 72 2.12 8.15 28.20
CA LYS A 72 0.77 8.70 28.11
C LYS A 72 0.89 10.07 27.45
N GLY A 73 0.42 10.19 26.21
CA GLY A 73 0.28 11.49 25.55
C GLY A 73 -0.91 12.27 26.11
N GLU A 74 -0.88 13.59 25.98
CA GLU A 74 -1.94 14.47 26.52
C GLU A 74 -3.22 14.44 25.67
N ASN A 75 -3.13 14.09 24.38
CA ASN A 75 -4.23 14.22 23.41
C ASN A 75 -5.08 12.95 23.22
N GLY A 76 -5.08 12.03 24.19
CA GLY A 76 -5.85 10.78 24.11
C GLY A 76 -5.44 9.84 22.95
N LYS A 77 -4.32 10.14 22.29
CA LYS A 77 -3.71 9.29 21.25
C LYS A 77 -2.70 8.35 21.90
N LEU A 78 -2.76 7.08 21.52
CA LEU A 78 -1.79 6.08 21.91
C LEU A 78 -0.72 5.98 20.82
N ILE A 79 0.54 6.23 21.17
CA ILE A 79 1.69 6.06 20.29
C ILE A 79 2.43 4.80 20.71
N ILE A 80 2.60 3.86 19.79
CA ILE A 80 3.33 2.62 20.00
C ILE A 80 4.59 2.67 19.16
N HIS A 81 5.75 2.59 19.82
CA HIS A 81 7.05 2.55 19.14
C HIS A 81 7.57 1.12 19.15
N LEU A 82 7.69 0.52 17.97
CA LEU A 82 8.28 -0.79 17.77
C LEU A 82 9.78 -0.61 17.48
N GLN A 83 10.63 -1.16 18.34
CA GLN A 83 12.09 -1.12 18.18
C GLN A 83 12.59 -2.31 17.35
N ASP A 84 13.76 -2.16 16.73
CA ASP A 84 14.54 -3.24 16.11
C ASP A 84 13.83 -4.02 14.98
N LEU A 85 12.94 -3.36 14.23
CA LEU A 85 12.22 -3.95 13.08
C LEU A 85 13.10 -4.30 11.87
N HIS A 86 14.37 -3.90 11.90
CA HIS A 86 15.24 -3.83 10.72
C HIS A 86 16.12 -5.07 10.51
N VAL A 87 16.02 -6.09 11.38
CA VAL A 87 17.08 -7.11 11.49
C VAL A 87 16.78 -8.41 10.74
N ASN A 88 15.52 -8.84 10.62
CA ASN A 88 15.18 -10.09 9.90
C ASN A 88 13.66 -10.23 9.63
N TYR A 89 13.30 -11.19 8.76
CA TYR A 89 11.90 -11.53 8.43
C TYR A 89 11.07 -11.92 9.65
N THR A 90 11.66 -12.62 10.63
CA THR A 90 10.98 -13.02 11.85
C THR A 90 10.53 -11.80 12.65
N SER A 91 11.39 -10.79 12.81
CA SER A 91 11.07 -9.54 13.50
C SER A 91 9.97 -8.76 12.79
N GLN A 92 9.97 -8.74 11.46
CA GLN A 92 8.90 -8.11 10.68
C GLN A 92 7.57 -8.87 10.83
N LYS A 93 7.60 -10.21 10.83
CA LYS A 93 6.42 -11.04 11.05
C LYS A 93 5.84 -10.84 12.46
N GLN A 94 6.70 -10.85 13.49
CA GLN A 94 6.29 -10.59 14.87
C GLN A 94 5.68 -9.20 15.01
N ALA A 95 6.25 -8.18 14.38
CA ALA A 95 5.70 -6.84 14.37
C ALA A 95 4.32 -6.77 13.70
N SER A 96 4.15 -7.45 12.57
CA SER A 96 2.86 -7.56 11.91
C SER A 96 1.81 -8.25 12.79
N GLU A 97 2.21 -9.30 13.53
CA GLU A 97 1.33 -10.01 14.45
C GLU A 97 0.97 -9.15 15.66
N ILE A 98 1.92 -8.37 16.21
CA ILE A 98 1.65 -7.39 17.27
C ILE A 98 0.65 -6.33 16.79
N ILE A 99 0.86 -5.74 15.62
CA ILE A 99 -0.04 -4.72 15.08
C ILE A 99 -1.44 -5.30 14.90
N LYS A 100 -1.54 -6.49 14.31
CA LYS A 100 -2.82 -7.18 14.12
C LYS A 100 -3.51 -7.47 15.45
N ASP A 101 -2.79 -8.00 16.44
CA ASP A 101 -3.34 -8.27 17.77
C ASP A 101 -3.87 -7.00 18.46
N LEU A 102 -3.15 -5.89 18.32
CA LEU A 102 -3.56 -4.60 18.88
C LEU A 102 -4.77 -4.01 18.16
N MET A 103 -4.87 -4.21 16.84
CA MET A 103 -6.04 -3.84 16.06
C MET A 103 -7.24 -4.73 16.38
N ASP A 104 -7.06 -6.04 16.56
CA ASP A 104 -8.18 -6.95 16.80
C ASP A 104 -8.73 -6.82 18.23
N LYS A 105 -7.85 -6.67 19.24
CA LYS A 105 -8.24 -6.61 20.66
C LYS A 105 -8.77 -5.25 21.09
N TYR A 106 -8.09 -4.20 20.65
CA TYR A 106 -8.35 -2.84 21.13
C TYR A 106 -8.86 -1.94 20.02
N GLY A 107 -8.86 -2.43 18.78
CA GLY A 107 -9.36 -1.69 17.65
C GLY A 107 -8.68 -0.33 17.51
N ILE A 108 -7.37 -0.36 17.60
CA ILE A 108 -6.57 0.82 17.36
C ILE A 108 -6.47 1.01 15.84
N ASN A 109 -6.74 2.21 15.33
CA ASN A 109 -6.46 2.51 13.94
C ASN A 109 -4.97 2.77 13.74
N LEU A 110 -4.34 1.98 12.86
CA LEU A 110 -2.95 2.18 12.47
C LEU A 110 -2.84 3.43 11.58
N VAL A 111 -2.05 4.40 12.03
CA VAL A 111 -1.61 5.53 11.21
C VAL A 111 -0.12 5.32 10.95
N LEU A 112 0.23 4.97 9.72
CA LEU A 112 1.62 4.91 9.28
C LEU A 112 2.07 6.33 8.95
N VAL A 113 3.18 6.78 9.56
CA VAL A 113 3.82 8.07 9.29
C VAL A 113 5.23 7.82 8.78
#